data_AF-A0A955W4I2-F1
#
_entry.id   AF-A0A955W4I2-F1
#
_cell.length_a   1.000
_cell.length_b   1.000
_cell.length_c   1.000
_cell.angle_alpha   90.00
_cell.angle_beta   90.00
_cell.angle_gamma   90.00
#
_symmetry.space_group_name_H-M   'P 1'
#
loop_
_entity.id
_entity.type
_entity.pdbx_description
1 polymer ?
#
loop_
_entity_poly.entity_id
_entity_poly.type
_entity_poly.pdbx_seq_one_letter_code
_entity_poly.pdbx_strand_id
1 'polypeptide(L)'
;MRNPHGNVVDVVDLEGVFDRRSRVRSRKRTADGLCLVHWPEGSQQLDVTFRHDEGSASVTVRSDRKDPHRVVEVQLAAPAA
;
A
#
# COMPACT_ATOMS: atom_id res chain seq x y z
N MET A 1 6.10 5.05 4.58
CA MET A 1 6.41 4.67 3.19
C MET A 1 7.68 5.36 2.77
N ARG A 2 8.60 4.62 2.15
CA ARG A 2 9.91 5.16 1.75
C ARG A 2 10.27 4.71 0.33
N ASN A 3 10.96 5.57 -0.41
CA ASN A 3 11.52 5.23 -1.73
C ASN A 3 12.72 4.25 -1.56
N PRO A 4 13.32 3.77 -2.66
CA PRO A 4 14.49 2.88 -2.59
C PRO A 4 15.68 3.48 -1.82
N HIS A 5 15.80 4.80 -1.79
CA HIS A 5 16.85 5.54 -1.09
C HIS A 5 16.56 5.78 0.40
N GLY A 6 15.40 5.35 0.91
CA GLY A 6 15.00 5.53 2.30
C GLY A 6 14.34 6.87 2.62
N ASN A 7 14.14 7.74 1.62
CA ASN A 7 13.44 9.01 1.78
C ASN A 7 11.93 8.79 1.89
N VAL A 8 11.25 9.61 2.70
CA VAL A 8 9.78 9.62 2.75
C VAL A 8 9.26 10.12 1.41
N VAL A 9 8.23 9.45 0.89
CA VAL A 9 7.56 9.83 -0.34
C VAL A 9 6.33 10.65 0.02
N ASP A 10 6.10 11.78 -0.65
CA ASP A 10 4.98 12.68 -0.35
C ASP A 10 3.66 12.24 -0.98
N VAL A 11 3.70 11.57 -2.12
CA VAL A 11 2.52 11.13 -2.86
C VAL A 11 2.77 9.77 -3.50
N VAL A 12 1.81 8.86 -3.38
CA VAL A 12 1.81 7.60 -4.12
C VAL A 12 0.48 7.33 -4.79
N ASP A 13 0.55 6.63 -5.92
CA ASP A 13 -0.61 6.04 -6.56
C ASP A 13 -0.81 4.63 -6.02
N LEU A 14 -1.99 4.37 -5.45
CA LEU A 14 -2.41 3.11 -4.87
C LEU A 14 -3.43 2.43 -5.79
N GLU A 15 -3.21 1.15 -6.06
CA GLU A 15 -4.12 0.28 -6.79
C GLU A 15 -4.17 -1.07 -6.09
N GLY A 16 -5.37 -1.56 -5.74
CA GLY A 16 -5.50 -2.82 -5.03
C GLY A 16 -6.86 -3.48 -5.23
N VAL A 17 -6.97 -4.71 -4.73
CA VAL A 17 -8.18 -5.53 -4.82
C VAL A 17 -8.43 -6.25 -3.50
N PHE A 18 -9.65 -6.09 -2.97
CA PHE A 18 -10.15 -6.86 -1.84
C PHE A 18 -10.75 -8.18 -2.31
N ASP A 19 -10.27 -9.30 -1.77
CA ASP A 19 -10.74 -10.67 -2.02
C ASP A 19 -10.97 -11.01 -3.52
N ARG A 20 -10.18 -10.39 -4.41
CA ARG A 20 -10.33 -10.44 -5.88
C ARG A 20 -11.66 -9.91 -6.44
N ARG A 21 -12.45 -9.18 -5.65
CA ARG A 21 -13.80 -8.70 -6.01
C ARG A 21 -13.89 -7.19 -6.12
N SER A 22 -13.46 -6.47 -5.07
CA SER A 22 -13.63 -5.02 -5.00
C SER A 22 -12.31 -4.31 -5.25
N ARG A 23 -12.26 -3.40 -6.22
CA ARG A 23 -11.04 -2.66 -6.57
C ARG A 23 -10.98 -1.35 -5.81
N VAL A 24 -9.79 -0.98 -5.34
CA VAL A 24 -9.47 0.34 -4.82
C VAL A 24 -8.42 1.00 -5.70
N ARG A 25 -8.64 2.24 -6.10
CA ARG A 25 -7.65 3.06 -6.78
C ARG A 25 -7.69 4.48 -6.22
N SER A 26 -6.56 4.98 -5.74
CA SER A 26 -6.49 6.31 -5.15
C SER A 26 -5.08 6.86 -5.24
N ARG A 27 -4.96 8.15 -5.55
CA ARG A 27 -3.76 8.92 -5.23
C ARG A 27 -3.81 9.32 -3.75
N LYS A 28 -2.74 9.11 -3.00
CA LYS A 28 -2.70 9.37 -1.55
C LYS A 28 -1.49 10.23 -1.21
N ARG A 29 -1.71 11.31 -0.45
CA ARG A 29 -0.63 12.07 0.18
C ARG A 29 -0.14 11.29 1.39
N THR A 30 1.17 11.08 1.46
CA THR A 30 1.89 10.31 2.47
C THR A 30 2.90 11.21 3.18
N ALA A 31 2.53 12.47 3.46
CA ALA A 31 3.41 13.46 4.10
C ALA A 31 3.92 13.00 5.48
N ASP A 32 3.12 12.22 6.22
CA ASP A 32 3.53 11.58 7.48
C ASP A 32 4.04 10.13 7.28
N GLY A 33 4.28 9.74 6.03
CA GLY A 33 4.66 8.38 5.63
C GLY A 33 3.53 7.33 5.70
N LEU A 34 2.28 7.74 5.98
CA LEU A 34 1.14 6.85 6.15
C LEU A 34 0.17 6.90 4.96
N CYS A 35 -0.35 5.73 4.57
CA CYS A 35 -1.38 5.59 3.56
C CYS A 35 -2.60 4.87 4.17
N LEU A 36 -3.76 5.54 4.16
CA LEU A 36 -5.01 5.01 4.71
C LEU A 36 -5.92 4.47 3.59
N VAL A 37 -6.39 3.24 3.79
CA VAL A 37 -7.34 2.56 2.90
C VAL A 37 -8.56 2.16 3.72
N HIS A 38 -9.76 2.44 3.19
CA HIS A 38 -11.00 1.98 3.81
C HIS A 38 -11.18 0.49 3.54
N TRP A 39 -11.29 -0.32 4.60
CA TRP A 39 -11.47 -1.77 4.51
C TRP A 39 -12.97 -2.12 4.47
N PRO A 40 -13.48 -2.72 3.38
CA PRO A 40 -14.88 -3.12 3.30
C PRO A 40 -15.24 -4.18 4.36
N GLU A 41 -16.45 -4.10 4.90
CA GLU A 41 -16.97 -5.11 5.82
C GLU A 41 -17.00 -6.50 5.14
N GLY A 42 -16.61 -7.54 5.89
CA GLY A 42 -16.57 -8.91 5.41
C GLY A 42 -15.34 -9.27 4.58
N SER A 43 -14.51 -8.29 4.18
CA SER A 43 -13.29 -8.57 3.42
C SER A 43 -12.17 -9.17 4.26
N GLN A 44 -11.47 -10.16 3.70
CA GLN A 44 -10.44 -10.92 4.42
C GLN A 44 -9.03 -10.58 3.97
N GLN A 45 -8.86 -10.21 2.70
CA GLN A 45 -7.57 -9.95 2.08
C GLN A 45 -7.62 -8.70 1.20
N LEU A 46 -6.53 -7.92 1.22
CA LEU A 46 -6.24 -6.84 0.29
C LEU A 46 -4.90 -7.11 -0.37
N ASP A 47 -4.89 -7.25 -1.70
CA ASP A 47 -3.67 -7.21 -2.51
C ASP A 47 -3.52 -5.80 -3.07
N VAL A 48 -2.44 -5.10 -2.75
CA VAL A 48 -2.27 -3.69 -3.12
C VAL A 48 -0.87 -3.40 -3.63
N THR A 49 -0.81 -2.60 -4.70
CA THR A 49 0.40 -2.07 -5.30
C THR A 49 0.45 -0.56 -5.10
N PHE A 50 1.60 -0.10 -4.62
CA PHE A 50 1.97 1.30 -4.52
C PHE A 50 2.92 1.65 -5.65
N ARG A 51 2.68 2.76 -6.33
CA ARG A 51 3.51 3.28 -7.41
C ARG A 51 3.92 4.71 -7.11
N HIS A 52 5.18 5.00 -7.35
CA HIS A 52 5.81 6.31 -7.36
C HIS A 52 6.76 6.35 -8.56
N ASP A 53 7.14 7.54 -9.02
CA ASP A 53 8.02 7.71 -10.18
C ASP A 53 9.36 6.98 -10.00
N GLU A 54 9.84 6.89 -8.75
CA GLU A 54 11.11 6.24 -8.39
C GLU A 54 10.99 4.76 -8.01
N GLY A 55 9.78 4.18 -7.98
CA GLY A 55 9.65 2.79 -7.59
C GLY A 55 8.23 2.30 -7.31
N SER A 56 8.12 0.99 -7.10
CA SER A 56 6.86 0.34 -6.75
C SER A 56 7.03 -0.74 -5.71
N ALA A 57 5.96 -1.05 -5.00
CA ALA A 57 5.89 -2.18 -4.08
C ALA A 57 4.51 -2.82 -4.15
N SER A 58 4.45 -4.14 -4.03
CA SER A 58 3.19 -4.87 -3.87
C SER A 58 3.17 -5.59 -2.53
N VAL A 59 2.04 -5.55 -1.84
CA VAL A 59 1.86 -6.19 -0.54
C VAL A 59 0.48 -6.82 -0.45
N THR A 60 0.42 -7.97 0.21
CA THR A 60 -0.83 -8.64 0.59
C THR A 60 -1.04 -8.43 2.09
N VAL A 61 -2.18 -7.84 2.45
CA VAL A 61 -2.62 -7.65 3.83
C VAL A 61 -3.79 -8.58 4.10
N ARG A 62 -3.76 -9.31 5.20
CA ARG A 62 -4.89 -10.14 5.67
C ARG A 62 -5.45 -9.60 6.96
N SER A 63 -6.77 -9.71 7.12
CA SER A 63 -7.47 -9.23 8.31
C SER A 63 -7.20 -10.08 9.56
N ASP A 64 -6.85 -11.37 9.38
CA ASP A 64 -6.59 -12.35 10.43
C ASP A 64 -5.14 -12.34 10.97
N ARG A 65 -4.37 -11.30 10.63
CA ARG A 65 -3.00 -11.13 11.15
C ARG A 65 -3.01 -10.94 12.67
N LYS A 66 -1.95 -11.44 13.33
CA LYS A 66 -1.77 -11.41 14.79
C LYS A 66 -1.97 -10.02 15.42
N ASP A 67 -1.68 -8.95 14.68
CA ASP A 67 -1.95 -7.57 15.06
C ASP A 67 -2.66 -6.82 13.91
N PRO A 68 -4.00 -6.80 13.90
CA PRO A 68 -4.78 -6.21 12.83
C PRO A 68 -4.68 -4.67 12.78
N HIS A 69 -4.19 -4.02 13.83
CA HIS A 69 -4.06 -2.57 13.90
C HIS A 69 -2.64 -2.08 13.56
N ARG A 70 -1.64 -2.98 13.52
CA ARG A 70 -0.26 -2.63 13.18
C ARG A 70 -0.15 -2.02 11.78
N VAL A 71 0.60 -0.93 11.69
CA VAL A 71 0.99 -0.32 10.40
C VAL A 71 1.85 -1.30 9.60
N VAL A 72 1.57 -1.47 8.32
CA VAL A 72 2.41 -2.25 7.39
C VAL A 72 3.50 -1.33 6.85
N GLU A 73 4.75 -1.66 7.12
CA GLU A 73 5.88 -0.95 6.54
C GLU A 73 6.07 -1.37 5.08
N VAL A 74 6.14 -0.37 4.20
CA VAL A 74 6.30 -0.57 2.76
C VAL A 74 7.48 0.26 2.28
N GLN A 75 8.46 -0.43 1.69
CA GLN A 75 9.58 0.15 0.99
C GLN A 75 9.42 -0.08 -0.51
N LEU A 76 9.49 0.98 -1.30
CA LEU A 76 9.39 0.89 -2.74
C LEU A 76 10.71 0.34 -3.30
N ALA A 77 10.61 -0.60 -4.24
CA ALA A 77 11.74 -1.11 -5.00
C ALA A 77 11.88 -0.29 -6.29
N ALA A 78 13.13 -0.07 -6.72
CA ALA A 78 13.41 0.60 -7.98
C ALA A 78 12.74 -0.15 -9.15
N PRO A 79 12.30 0.55 -10.21
CA PRO A 79 11.77 -0.11 -11.39
C PRO A 79 12.83 -1.05 -11.99
N ALA A 80 12.38 -2.22 -12.48
CA ALA A 80 13.26 -3.11 -13.24
C ALA A 80 13.71 -2.37 -14.52
N ALA A 81 15.02 -2.29 -14.73
CA ALA A 81 15.65 -1.68 -15.91
C ALA A 81 15.41 -2.48 -17.19
#